data_AF-A0AAF1BK11-F1
#
_entry.id   AF-A0AAF1BK11-F1
#
_cell.length_a   1.000
_cell.length_b   1.000
_cell.length_c   1.000
_cell.angle_alpha   90.00
_cell.angle_beta   90.00
_cell.angle_gamma   90.00
#
_symmetry.space_group_name_H-M   'P 1'
#
loop_
_entity.id
_entity.type
_entity.pdbx_description
1 polymer ?
#
loop_
_entity_poly.entity_id
_entity_poly.type
_entity_poly.pdbx_seq_one_letter_code
_entity_poly.pdbx_strand_id
1 'polypeptide(L)'
;MRLLALLIAALALALTTTRAYYADFTSANATAFPIKEDHLNCRIGPATTFPALKQYRLTDTVRVVCQRRGMVIAQNYVWNLTPDGCYVADYYIATGIFGIWAPECNATSAGPPPGSPAGVATSPTVTLLSSPTPSAQ
;
A
#
# COMPACT_ATOMS: atom_id res chain seq x y z
N MET A 1 49.42 18.09 -21.47
CA MET A 1 48.25 18.82 -20.95
C MET A 1 46.94 18.54 -21.70
N ARG A 2 46.93 18.33 -23.03
CA ARG A 2 45.71 17.96 -23.76
C ARG A 2 45.19 16.53 -23.50
N LEU A 3 46.06 15.57 -23.16
CA LEU A 3 45.64 14.23 -22.73
C LEU A 3 45.06 14.17 -21.31
N LEU A 4 45.50 15.06 -20.40
CA LEU A 4 44.96 15.12 -19.03
C LEU A 4 43.52 15.67 -19.01
N ALA A 5 43.21 16.63 -19.89
CA ALA A 5 41.88 17.21 -20.02
C ALA A 5 40.83 16.21 -20.57
N LEU A 6 41.26 15.25 -21.38
CA LEU A 6 40.38 14.21 -21.94
C LEU A 6 40.06 13.11 -20.92
N LEU A 7 40.98 12.81 -19.99
CA LEU A 7 40.72 11.86 -18.90
C LEU A 7 39.77 12.42 -17.83
N ILE A 8 39.82 13.73 -17.57
CA ILE A 8 38.89 14.39 -16.66
C ILE A 8 37.47 14.45 -17.28
N ALA A 9 37.38 14.66 -18.61
CA ALA A 9 36.09 14.63 -19.32
C ALA A 9 35.46 13.23 -19.40
N ALA A 10 36.27 12.16 -19.46
CA ALA A 10 35.78 10.79 -19.51
C ALA A 10 35.25 10.29 -18.15
N LEU A 11 35.74 10.82 -17.03
CA LEU A 11 35.25 10.44 -15.70
C LEU A 11 33.94 11.15 -15.30
N ALA A 12 33.59 12.26 -15.96
CA ALA A 12 32.37 13.02 -15.69
C ALA A 12 31.11 12.46 -16.38
N LEU A 13 31.24 11.61 -17.40
CA LEU A 13 30.09 11.02 -18.11
C LEU A 13 29.61 9.67 -17.56
N ALA A 14 30.23 9.13 -16.50
CA ALA A 14 29.91 7.79 -15.99
C ALA A 14 29.13 7.73 -14.67
N LEU A 15 28.72 8.87 -14.08
CA LEU A 15 27.97 8.87 -12.80
C LEU A 15 26.62 9.62 -12.83
N THR A 16 26.24 10.26 -13.93
CA THR A 16 24.94 10.92 -14.02
C THR A 16 23.99 10.10 -14.88
N THR A 17 23.22 9.21 -14.24
CA THR A 17 21.83 8.83 -14.56
C THR A 17 21.49 7.49 -13.90
N THR A 18 21.65 7.39 -12.58
CA THR A 18 20.85 6.42 -11.84
C THR A 18 19.40 6.82 -11.98
N ARG A 19 18.73 6.18 -12.95
CA ARG A 19 17.32 5.77 -12.89
C ARG A 19 16.48 6.66 -11.97
N ALA A 20 15.74 7.59 -12.56
CA ALA A 20 14.38 7.84 -12.06
C ALA A 20 13.59 6.53 -12.27
N TYR A 21 13.85 5.55 -11.40
CA TYR A 21 12.97 4.43 -11.11
C TYR A 21 12.23 4.74 -9.80
N TYR A 22 11.94 6.02 -9.59
CA TYR A 22 10.80 6.40 -8.78
C TYR A 22 9.69 6.46 -9.80
N ALA A 23 8.84 5.42 -9.78
CA ALA A 23 7.56 5.50 -10.46
C ALA A 23 6.93 6.80 -9.97
N ASP A 24 6.77 7.77 -10.88
CA ASP A 24 5.81 8.82 -10.70
C ASP A 24 4.47 8.12 -10.50
N PHE A 25 4.08 7.96 -9.24
CA PHE A 25 2.69 7.69 -8.91
C PHE A 25 2.00 9.01 -9.21
N THR A 26 1.72 9.24 -10.49
CA THR A 26 0.88 10.35 -10.93
C THR A 26 -0.42 10.19 -10.18
N SER A 27 -0.61 11.04 -9.18
CA SER A 27 -1.78 11.01 -8.33
C SER A 27 -2.98 11.30 -9.23
N ALA A 28 -3.66 10.25 -9.66
CA ALA A 28 -5.01 10.36 -10.21
C ALA A 28 -5.79 11.15 -9.18
N ASN A 29 -6.21 12.36 -9.56
CA ASN A 29 -6.91 13.36 -8.78
C ASN A 29 -7.62 12.75 -7.56
N ALA A 30 -6.88 12.64 -6.46
CA ALA A 30 -7.21 11.62 -5.48
C ALA A 30 -8.36 12.15 -4.63
N THR A 31 -9.56 11.64 -4.91
CA THR A 31 -10.78 12.02 -4.23
C THR A 31 -10.58 11.82 -2.73
N ALA A 32 -10.67 12.93 -2.00
CA ALA A 32 -10.63 12.93 -0.56
C ALA A 32 -12.07 12.96 -0.04
N PHE A 33 -12.41 12.02 0.81
CA PHE A 33 -13.76 11.83 1.31
C PHE A 33 -13.86 12.39 2.73
N PRO A 34 -14.94 13.11 3.06
CA PRO A 34 -15.14 13.62 4.41
C PRO A 34 -15.43 12.47 5.39
N ILE A 35 -15.05 12.69 6.64
CA ILE A 35 -15.28 11.77 7.75
C ILE A 35 -16.64 12.07 8.39
N LYS A 36 -17.31 11.02 8.91
CA LYS A 36 -18.66 11.12 9.52
C LYS A 36 -18.66 11.04 11.05
N GLU A 37 -17.49 10.90 11.67
CA GLU A 37 -17.31 10.71 13.12
C GLU A 37 -16.25 11.68 13.66
N ASP A 38 -16.39 12.09 14.93
CA ASP A 38 -15.46 13.01 15.60
C ASP A 38 -14.02 12.49 15.62
N HIS A 39 -13.90 11.17 15.71
CA HIS A 39 -12.67 10.46 16.06
C HIS A 39 -12.58 9.13 15.33
N LEU A 40 -11.99 9.14 14.14
CA LEU A 40 -11.84 7.93 13.32
C LEU A 40 -10.44 7.32 13.48
N ASN A 41 -10.38 6.11 14.01
CA ASN A 41 -9.14 5.34 14.15
C ASN A 41 -8.68 4.76 12.82
N CYS A 42 -7.44 5.08 12.44
CA CYS A 42 -6.72 4.48 11.34
C CYS A 42 -5.80 3.38 11.87
N ARG A 43 -6.03 2.14 11.46
CA ARG A 43 -5.47 0.93 12.09
C ARG A 43 -4.50 0.20 11.19
N ILE A 44 -3.58 -0.57 11.77
CA ILE A 44 -2.60 -1.33 10.97
C ILE A 44 -3.21 -2.50 10.17
N GLY A 45 -4.48 -2.82 10.41
CA GLY A 45 -5.20 -3.88 9.70
C GLY A 45 -6.71 -3.62 9.65
N PRO A 46 -7.45 -4.37 8.81
CA PRO A 46 -8.86 -4.12 8.52
C PRO A 46 -9.80 -4.72 9.58
N ALA A 47 -9.53 -4.46 10.86
CA ALA A 47 -10.40 -4.82 11.99
C ALA A 47 -10.16 -3.90 13.19
N THR A 48 -11.17 -3.74 14.06
CA THR A 48 -11.05 -2.90 15.26
C THR A 48 -10.13 -3.47 16.34
N THR A 49 -9.81 -4.77 16.25
CA THR A 49 -8.84 -5.46 17.11
C THR A 49 -7.38 -5.09 16.79
N PHE A 50 -7.10 -4.56 15.59
CA PHE A 50 -5.76 -4.06 15.28
C PHE A 50 -5.51 -2.71 15.98
N PRO A 51 -4.28 -2.44 16.45
CA PRO A 51 -3.95 -1.18 17.07
C PRO A 51 -4.15 -0.01 16.09
N ALA A 52 -4.56 1.14 16.65
CA ALA A 52 -4.63 2.39 15.93
C ALA A 52 -3.22 2.96 15.75
N LEU A 53 -2.86 3.26 14.50
CA LEU A 53 -1.62 3.95 14.15
C LEU A 53 -1.79 5.48 14.23
N LYS A 54 -2.99 5.96 13.86
CA LYS A 54 -3.34 7.38 13.79
C LYS A 54 -4.83 7.55 14.06
N GLN A 55 -5.24 8.75 14.44
CA GLN A 55 -6.63 9.14 14.56
C GLN A 55 -6.90 10.39 13.71
N TYR A 56 -7.97 10.35 12.93
CA TYR A 56 -8.47 11.49 12.17
C TYR A 56 -9.62 12.18 12.92
N ARG A 57 -9.82 13.46 12.63
CA ARG A 57 -10.89 14.31 13.16
C ARG A 57 -12.01 14.48 12.13
N LEU A 58 -13.20 14.87 12.58
CA LEU A 58 -14.33 15.18 11.69
C LEU A 58 -14.00 16.18 10.57
N THR A 59 -13.12 17.14 10.83
CA THR A 59 -12.68 18.16 9.87
C THR A 59 -11.70 17.64 8.83
N ASP A 60 -11.17 16.43 9.01
CA ASP A 60 -10.21 15.83 8.09
C ASP A 60 -10.91 15.18 6.89
N THR A 61 -10.14 14.94 5.84
CA THR A 61 -10.58 14.18 4.68
C THR A 61 -9.62 13.04 4.40
N VAL A 62 -10.14 11.89 3.99
CA VAL A 62 -9.36 10.67 3.74
C VAL A 62 -9.36 10.34 2.26
N ARG A 63 -8.16 10.14 1.71
CA ARG A 63 -8.01 9.54 0.38
C ARG A 63 -7.96 8.02 0.46
N VAL A 64 -8.46 7.35 -0.56
CA VAL A 64 -8.44 5.89 -0.66
C VAL A 64 -7.37 5.45 -1.66
N VAL A 65 -6.39 4.68 -1.18
CA VAL A 65 -5.35 4.06 -2.02
C VAL A 65 -5.88 2.78 -2.65
N CYS A 66 -6.50 1.93 -1.83
CA CYS A 66 -7.09 0.65 -2.22
C CYS A 66 -8.11 0.22 -1.16
N GLN A 67 -8.92 -0.78 -1.49
CA GLN A 67 -9.94 -1.34 -0.61
C GLN A 67 -9.73 -2.82 -0.34
N ARG A 68 -10.15 -3.30 0.83
CA ARG A 68 -10.19 -4.72 1.13
C ARG A 68 -11.33 -5.07 2.06
N ARG A 69 -11.70 -6.34 2.05
CA ARG A 69 -12.65 -6.91 3.01
C ARG A 69 -11.99 -7.02 4.40
N GLY A 70 -12.78 -6.80 5.44
CA GLY A 70 -12.36 -6.85 6.83
C GLY A 70 -13.51 -7.09 7.79
N MET A 71 -13.30 -6.76 9.06
CA MET A 71 -14.33 -6.85 10.10
C MET A 71 -15.56 -6.01 9.71
N VAL A 72 -16.75 -6.59 9.90
CA VAL A 72 -18.01 -5.92 9.60
C VAL A 72 -18.30 -4.85 10.66
N ILE A 73 -18.50 -3.61 10.23
CA ILE A 73 -18.94 -2.48 11.05
C ILE A 73 -20.23 -1.95 10.45
N ALA A 74 -21.30 -1.95 11.24
CA ALA A 74 -22.61 -1.47 10.82
C ALA A 74 -23.02 -2.00 9.42
N GLN A 75 -22.89 -3.33 9.24
CA GLN A 75 -23.19 -4.07 8.01
C GLN A 75 -22.27 -3.79 6.81
N ASN A 76 -21.23 -2.95 6.96
CA ASN A 76 -20.22 -2.71 5.95
C ASN A 76 -18.94 -3.50 6.26
N TYR A 77 -18.46 -4.29 5.29
CA TYR A 77 -17.25 -5.13 5.41
C TYR A 77 -16.02 -4.50 4.74
N VAL A 78 -16.13 -3.29 4.19
CA VAL A 78 -15.07 -2.63 3.41
C VAL A 78 -14.19 -1.77 4.30
N TRP A 79 -12.87 -1.89 4.09
CA TRP A 79 -11.85 -1.09 4.73
C TRP A 79 -10.97 -0.42 3.67
N ASN A 80 -10.68 0.87 3.87
CA ASN A 80 -9.92 1.70 2.95
C ASN A 80 -8.49 1.87 3.47
N LEU A 81 -7.50 1.53 2.64
CA LEU A 81 -6.10 1.90 2.92
C LEU A 81 -5.94 3.38 2.59
N THR A 82 -5.37 4.12 3.54
CA THR A 82 -5.08 5.55 3.39
C THR A 82 -3.63 5.77 2.97
N PRO A 83 -3.27 6.95 2.45
CA PRO A 83 -1.87 7.33 2.20
C PRO A 83 -1.00 7.36 3.47
N ASP A 84 -1.61 7.41 4.66
CA ASP A 84 -0.90 7.29 5.95
C ASP A 84 -0.49 5.83 6.25
N GLY A 85 -0.76 4.87 5.36
CA GLY A 85 -0.34 3.47 5.49
C GLY A 85 -1.19 2.65 6.45
N CYS A 86 -2.37 3.15 6.84
CA CYS A 86 -3.29 2.49 7.75
C CYS A 86 -4.71 2.42 7.18
N TYR A 87 -5.53 1.53 7.73
CA TYR A 87 -6.89 1.23 7.30
C TYR A 87 -7.94 1.96 8.13
N VAL A 88 -8.92 2.55 7.47
CA VAL A 88 -10.16 3.05 8.09
C VAL A 88 -11.36 2.27 7.58
N ALA A 89 -12.38 2.09 8.40
CA ALA A 89 -13.60 1.43 7.96
C ALA A 89 -14.40 2.35 7.02
N ASP A 90 -14.86 1.81 5.90
CA ASP A 90 -15.61 2.56 4.89
C ASP A 90 -16.90 3.16 5.45
N TYR A 91 -17.50 2.50 6.43
CA TYR A 91 -18.67 2.99 7.16
C TYR A 91 -18.49 4.41 7.72
N TYR A 92 -17.28 4.86 8.06
CA TYR A 92 -17.04 6.17 8.67
C TYR A 92 -16.60 7.27 7.70
N ILE A 93 -16.46 6.97 6.41
CA ILE A 93 -16.17 7.97 5.38
C ILE A 93 -17.32 8.08 4.39
N ALA A 94 -17.53 9.26 3.81
CA ALA A 94 -18.65 9.51 2.91
C ALA A 94 -18.24 9.31 1.44
N THR A 95 -18.07 8.05 1.02
CA THR A 95 -17.78 7.69 -0.39
C THR A 95 -19.01 7.78 -1.28
N GLY A 96 -20.20 7.58 -0.72
CA GLY A 96 -21.46 7.50 -1.47
C GLY A 96 -21.62 6.23 -2.31
N ILE A 97 -20.71 5.26 -2.16
CA ILE A 97 -20.67 4.02 -2.94
C ILE A 97 -20.69 2.83 -1.97
N PHE A 98 -21.54 1.85 -2.25
CA PHE A 98 -21.58 0.60 -1.50
C PHE A 98 -20.63 -0.44 -2.11
N GLY A 99 -19.87 -1.12 -1.27
CA GLY A 99 -18.97 -2.20 -1.68
C GLY A 99 -17.59 -1.71 -2.14
N ILE A 100 -16.83 -2.63 -2.75
CA ILE A 100 -15.49 -2.34 -3.26
C ILE A 100 -15.63 -1.67 -4.63
N TRP A 101 -15.07 -0.48 -4.76
CA TRP A 101 -15.03 0.33 -5.97
C TRP A 101 -13.62 0.81 -6.33
N ALA A 102 -12.73 0.88 -5.34
CA ALA A 102 -11.31 1.13 -5.53
C ALA A 102 -10.58 -0.20 -5.83
N PRO A 103 -9.34 -0.14 -6.36
CA PRO A 103 -8.53 -1.34 -6.52
C PRO A 103 -8.45 -2.15 -5.23
N GLU A 104 -8.48 -3.48 -5.33
CA GLU A 104 -8.28 -4.32 -4.15
C GLU A 104 -6.85 -4.15 -3.62
N CYS A 105 -6.69 -4.03 -2.30
CA CYS A 105 -5.39 -3.95 -1.67
C CYS A 105 -4.64 -5.27 -1.85
N ASN A 106 -3.67 -5.28 -2.75
CA ASN A 106 -2.71 -6.37 -2.82
C ASN A 106 -1.80 -6.27 -1.59
N ALA A 107 -1.34 -7.40 -1.04
CA ALA A 107 -0.54 -7.42 0.19
C ALA A 107 0.75 -6.57 0.12
N THR A 108 1.15 -6.17 -1.09
CA THR A 108 2.30 -5.32 -1.40
C THR A 108 2.04 -3.81 -1.33
N SER A 109 0.79 -3.34 -1.34
CA SER A 109 0.45 -1.90 -1.40
C SER A 109 0.29 -1.25 -0.03
N ALA A 110 0.03 -2.05 1.00
CA ALA A 110 0.18 -1.62 2.38
C ALA A 110 1.67 -1.66 2.69
N GLY A 111 2.30 -0.51 2.90
CA GLY A 111 3.66 -0.46 3.40
C GLY A 111 3.79 -1.36 4.65
N PRO A 112 4.99 -1.92 4.93
CA PRO A 112 5.19 -2.74 6.11
C PRO A 112 4.67 -2.00 7.35
N PRO A 113 3.93 -2.66 8.25
CA PRO A 113 3.52 -2.05 9.50
C PRO A 113 4.75 -1.47 10.21
N PRO A 114 4.68 -0.24 10.75
CA PRO A 114 5.74 0.29 11.59
C PRO A 114 5.96 -0.67 12.78
N GLY A 115 7.10 -1.36 12.80
CA GLY A 115 7.44 -2.35 13.84
C GLY A 115 7.41 -3.82 13.41
N SER A 116 7.13 -4.15 12.14
CA SER A 116 7.38 -5.51 11.64
C SER A 116 8.89 -5.73 11.42
N PRO A 117 9.50 -6.80 11.96
CA PRO A 117 10.85 -7.18 11.59
C PRO A 117 10.92 -7.36 10.08
N ALA A 118 11.88 -6.68 9.43
CA ALA A 118 12.14 -6.86 8.02
C ALA A 118 12.63 -8.29 7.78
N GLY A 119 11.72 -9.18 7.39
CA GLY A 119 12.08 -10.57 7.08
C GLY A 119 10.92 -11.53 7.27
N VAL A 120 10.18 -11.77 6.18
CA VAL A 120 9.69 -13.06 5.66
C VAL A 120 8.51 -12.71 4.75
N ALA A 121 8.85 -12.31 3.53
CA ALA A 121 7.94 -12.39 2.41
C ALA A 121 7.98 -13.83 1.88
N THR A 122 7.28 -14.76 2.53
CA THR A 122 6.91 -16.01 1.86
C THR A 122 5.67 -15.75 1.02
N SER A 123 5.91 -15.25 -0.19
CA SER A 123 5.00 -15.40 -1.31
C SER A 123 4.70 -16.89 -1.48
N PRO A 124 3.44 -17.37 -1.52
CA PRO A 124 3.18 -18.67 -2.08
C PRO A 124 3.35 -18.53 -3.59
N THR A 125 4.55 -18.86 -4.08
CA THR A 125 4.73 -19.20 -5.49
C THR A 125 3.84 -20.41 -5.75
N VAL A 126 2.72 -20.18 -6.44
CA VAL A 126 1.95 -21.25 -7.08
C VAL A 126 2.83 -21.78 -8.20
N THR A 127 3.71 -22.72 -7.87
CA THR A 127 4.42 -23.53 -8.87
C THR A 127 3.48 -24.67 -9.24
N LEU A 128 2.76 -24.47 -10.35
CA LEU A 128 2.26 -25.58 -11.15
C LEU A 128 3.49 -26.41 -11.58
N LEU A 129 3.68 -27.60 -11.02
CA LEU A 129 4.51 -28.61 -11.65
C LEU A 129 3.88 -29.99 -11.50
N SER A 130 3.62 -30.56 -12.67
CA SER A 130 2.98 -31.83 -12.95
C SER A 130 3.69 -33.02 -12.30
N SER A 131 2.89 -34.05 -11.99
CA SER A 131 3.27 -35.44 -11.68
C SER A 131 4.37 -35.99 -12.60
N PRO A 132 5.24 -36.91 -12.12
CA PRO A 132 4.87 -38.33 -12.17
C PRO A 132 5.26 -39.15 -10.92
N THR A 133 4.48 -40.21 -10.66
CA THR A 133 4.84 -41.44 -9.91
C THR A 133 6.13 -42.07 -10.49
N PRO A 134 6.95 -42.89 -9.77
CA PRO A 134 6.46 -44.12 -9.11
C PRO A 134 7.21 -44.64 -7.85
N SER A 135 6.56 -45.62 -7.21
CA SER A 135 7.10 -46.86 -6.60
C SER A 135 7.79 -46.90 -5.21
N ALA A 136 7.23 -47.84 -4.44
CA ALA A 136 7.87 -48.85 -3.59
C ALA A 136 8.38 -48.44 -2.19
N GLN A 137 7.59 -48.80 -1.18
CA GLN A 137 7.87 -49.94 -0.29
C GLN A 137 6.58 -50.47 0.33
#